data_AF-A0A067PJ36-F1
#
_entry.id   AF-A0A067PJ36-F1
#
_cell.length_a   1.000
_cell.length_b   1.000
_cell.length_c   1.000
_cell.angle_alpha   90.00
_cell.angle_beta   90.00
_cell.angle_gamma   90.00
#
_symmetry.space_group_name_H-M   'P 1'
#
loop_
_entity.id
_entity.type
_entity.pdbx_description
1 polymer ?
#
loop_
_entity_poly.entity_id
_entity_poly.type
_entity_poly.pdbx_seq_one_letter_code
_entity_poly.pdbx_strand_id
1 'polypeptide(L)'
;MSLDQNLFTLVFTQSPDNPHILDLVDTNGTAHYRKERVPGPVYKINVYEPLSESLLASVTAPSATSKAKTIELFNPTLAIEMKYTGTLSFRWSFKWEEHEFEWRREECYLIRKPDPAVLVAVTKEPAGRIKTSTVQLLDYNLNRFDIEDRKGLEIVLLSALLTFQDSNDVYHSPKTETPPAIATPVSRVQTFSREPSDMAPPPPPRPAPKTGADRIAEMQAIRGEINEVAIEEEDDVKDYAQYCFRLLQDEAMLFITIRSLSSVEVPKVLQVVEETKRQWYKSGMEDVQELHQYVVYDTKPETRKGPRIINLDDPPKGKGKEQYAPPTSLVVHLSKIAMPELQPKIVGGSSNVKETAPKNSKEEKERQKKEQKEREKAKKEQEKAKKDERKEPSKLSKKTSPSTTPSSSSRPSPQPALNSRPRPPSPNHKNRPHTPHVHSHEVHPYQPSPSPAQINNPSIYAAPPPQMPHPQPSPTFAPASHSYQGYQGGHQGPPPPPPMFLQLPANQPQRPNSPGRAVDAFFDMLSSRRW
;
A
#
# COMPACT_ATOMS: atom_id res chain seq x y z
N MET A 1 22.02 19.13 -4.54
CA MET A 1 22.09 18.07 -5.57
C MET A 1 21.13 18.50 -6.67
N SER A 2 21.62 18.77 -7.89
CA SER A 2 20.77 19.20 -9.00
C SER A 2 19.89 18.01 -9.42
N LEU A 3 18.57 18.17 -9.38
CA LEU A 3 17.64 17.21 -9.99
C LEU A 3 18.00 17.07 -11.48
N ASP A 4 17.97 15.84 -11.99
CA ASP A 4 18.25 15.50 -13.38
C ASP A 4 17.54 16.44 -14.37
N GLN A 5 18.27 16.97 -15.35
CA GLN A 5 17.74 17.84 -16.41
C GLN A 5 16.67 17.17 -17.29
N ASN A 6 16.43 15.86 -17.14
CA ASN A 6 15.48 15.06 -17.91
C ASN A 6 14.17 14.75 -17.16
N LEU A 7 13.84 15.52 -16.12
CA LEU A 7 12.63 15.35 -15.35
C LEU A 7 11.51 16.24 -15.88
N PHE A 8 10.53 15.64 -16.55
CA PHE A 8 9.33 16.36 -16.96
C PHE A 8 8.35 16.42 -15.78
N THR A 9 8.21 17.60 -15.17
CA THR A 9 7.35 17.82 -14.01
C THR A 9 6.19 18.73 -14.38
N LEU A 10 4.97 18.27 -14.08
CA LEU A 10 3.74 19.04 -14.26
C LEU A 10 3.05 19.27 -12.92
N VAL A 11 2.54 20.49 -12.74
CA VAL A 11 1.81 20.99 -11.57
C VAL A 11 0.33 21.10 -11.92
N PHE A 12 -0.52 20.57 -11.05
CA PHE A 12 -1.95 20.48 -11.25
C PHE A 12 -2.59 21.76 -10.74
N THR A 13 -3.14 22.57 -11.64
CA THR A 13 -3.70 23.88 -11.34
C THR A 13 -5.18 23.89 -11.70
N GLN A 14 -6.03 23.94 -10.67
CA GLN A 14 -7.47 24.09 -10.87
C GLN A 14 -7.78 25.49 -11.43
N SER A 15 -8.60 25.57 -12.47
CA SER A 15 -9.08 26.86 -12.99
C SER A 15 -9.90 27.60 -11.92
N PRO A 16 -9.67 28.91 -11.69
CA PRO A 16 -10.45 29.70 -10.75
C PRO A 16 -11.89 29.94 -11.25
N ASP A 17 -12.08 29.94 -12.57
CA ASP A 17 -13.37 30.25 -13.19
C ASP A 17 -14.26 29.02 -13.32
N ASN A 18 -13.66 27.82 -13.47
CA ASN A 18 -14.40 26.59 -13.67
C ASN A 18 -13.82 25.40 -12.87
N PRO A 19 -14.55 24.87 -11.86
CA PRO A 19 -14.10 23.73 -11.07
C PRO A 19 -14.04 22.41 -11.86
N HIS A 20 -14.57 22.37 -13.08
CA HIS A 20 -14.45 21.21 -13.97
C HIS A 20 -13.20 21.23 -14.83
N ILE A 21 -12.44 22.34 -14.84
CA ILE A 21 -11.25 22.51 -15.67
C ILE A 21 -9.98 22.50 -14.80
N LEU A 22 -9.07 21.60 -15.11
CA LEU A 22 -7.78 21.47 -14.43
C LEU A 22 -6.64 21.51 -15.47
N ASP A 23 -5.74 22.47 -15.32
CA ASP A 23 -4.59 22.65 -16.20
C ASP A 23 -3.34 21.98 -15.59
N LEU A 24 -2.55 21.32 -16.44
CA LEU A 24 -1.27 20.72 -16.07
C LEU A 24 -0.16 21.61 -16.63
N VAL A 25 0.54 22.27 -15.73
CA VAL A 25 1.46 23.37 -16.03
C VAL A 25 2.89 22.96 -15.69
N ASP A 26 3.85 23.25 -16.56
CA ASP A 26 5.25 22.99 -16.25
C ASP A 26 5.83 23.99 -15.24
N THR A 27 7.10 23.79 -14.88
CA THR A 27 7.83 24.68 -13.96
C THR A 27 8.02 26.11 -14.50
N ASN A 28 7.87 26.33 -15.81
CA ASN A 28 7.95 27.64 -16.45
C ASN A 28 6.58 28.35 -16.50
N GLY A 29 5.51 27.71 -16.01
CA GLY A 29 4.16 28.27 -16.08
C GLY A 29 3.44 28.01 -17.40
N THR A 30 3.98 27.15 -18.27
CA THR A 30 3.36 26.81 -19.56
C THR A 30 2.40 25.63 -19.37
N ALA A 31 1.13 25.81 -19.76
CA ALA A 31 0.13 24.74 -19.73
C ALA A 31 0.34 23.78 -20.91
N HIS A 32 0.61 22.52 -20.61
CA HIS A 32 0.79 21.46 -21.61
C HIS A 32 -0.47 20.65 -21.85
N TYR A 33 -1.30 20.49 -20.82
CA TYR A 33 -2.55 19.75 -20.90
C TYR A 33 -3.67 20.45 -20.14
N ARG A 34 -4.90 20.30 -20.64
CA ARG A 34 -6.12 20.75 -19.97
C ARG A 34 -7.08 19.59 -19.84
N LYS A 35 -7.44 19.25 -18.60
CA LYS A 35 -8.51 18.31 -18.28
C LYS A 35 -9.83 19.06 -18.13
N GLU A 36 -10.86 18.60 -18.82
CA GLU A 36 -12.24 19.05 -18.63
C GLU A 36 -13.11 17.87 -18.20
N ARG A 37 -13.82 18.01 -17.07
CA ARG A 37 -14.82 17.03 -16.63
C ARG A 37 -16.17 17.37 -17.25
N VAL A 38 -16.69 16.46 -18.09
CA VAL A 38 -17.99 16.63 -18.75
C VAL A 38 -19.10 16.20 -17.77
N PRO A 39 -20.03 17.09 -17.39
CA PRO A 39 -21.18 16.71 -16.57
C PRO A 39 -22.10 15.76 -17.34
N GLY A 40 -22.52 14.65 -16.72
CA GLY A 40 -23.39 13.69 -17.37
C GLY A 40 -23.72 12.47 -16.53
N PRO A 41 -24.62 11.60 -17.02
CA PRO A 41 -25.01 10.35 -16.34
C PRO A 41 -23.88 9.31 -16.36
N VAL A 42 -22.96 9.41 -17.31
CA VAL A 42 -21.78 8.58 -17.45
C VAL A 42 -20.57 9.43 -17.11
N TYR A 43 -19.61 8.87 -16.37
CA TYR A 43 -18.36 9.58 -16.09
C TYR A 43 -17.58 9.77 -17.38
N LYS A 44 -17.29 11.03 -17.71
CA LYS A 44 -16.48 11.40 -18.86
C LYS A 44 -15.53 12.55 -18.52
N ILE A 45 -14.27 12.41 -18.91
CA ILE A 45 -13.30 13.50 -18.95
C ILE A 45 -12.69 13.60 -20.34
N ASN A 46 -12.38 14.83 -20.75
CA ASN A 46 -11.64 15.13 -21.96
C ASN A 46 -10.29 15.74 -21.58
N VAL A 47 -9.25 15.41 -22.33
CA VAL A 47 -7.91 15.97 -22.19
C VAL A 47 -7.56 16.67 -23.49
N TYR A 48 -7.20 17.95 -23.39
CA TYR A 48 -6.90 18.83 -24.52
C TYR A 48 -5.45 19.33 -24.47
N GLU A 49 -4.91 19.65 -25.64
CA GLU A 49 -3.73 20.50 -25.76
C GLU A 49 -4.16 21.99 -25.71
N PRO A 50 -3.71 22.79 -24.73
CA PRO A 50 -4.24 24.14 -24.52
C PRO A 50 -4.01 25.14 -25.66
N LEU A 51 -2.92 24.98 -26.42
CA LEU A 51 -2.57 25.93 -27.50
C LEU A 51 -3.38 25.70 -28.77
N SER A 52 -3.65 24.44 -29.10
CA SER A 52 -4.39 24.07 -30.32
C SER A 52 -5.86 23.76 -30.06
N GLU A 53 -6.25 23.63 -28.78
CA GLU A 53 -7.54 23.12 -28.34
C GLU A 53 -7.87 21.73 -28.92
N SER A 54 -6.84 20.99 -29.35
CA SER A 54 -7.01 19.65 -29.90
C SER A 54 -7.39 18.68 -28.79
N LEU A 55 -8.40 17.85 -29.02
CA LEU A 55 -8.77 16.76 -28.13
C LEU A 55 -7.73 15.65 -28.27
N LEU A 56 -7.00 15.35 -27.19
CA LEU A 56 -5.95 14.35 -27.14
C LEU A 56 -6.49 13.00 -26.63
N ALA A 57 -7.34 13.04 -25.62
CA ALA A 57 -7.93 11.83 -25.04
C ALA A 57 -9.33 12.07 -24.44
N SER A 58 -10.14 11.03 -24.42
CA SER A 58 -11.43 10.95 -23.73
C SER A 58 -11.40 9.73 -22.81
N VAL A 59 -11.74 9.91 -21.54
CA VAL A 59 -11.88 8.76 -20.63
C VAL A 59 -13.35 8.60 -20.26
N THR A 60 -13.87 7.38 -20.40
CA THR A 60 -15.26 7.05 -20.10
C THR A 60 -15.38 5.88 -19.12
N ALA A 61 -16.37 5.95 -18.24
CA ALA A 61 -16.73 4.87 -17.32
C ALA A 61 -18.17 5.05 -16.78
N PRO A 62 -18.82 3.98 -16.25
CA PRO A 62 -20.13 4.10 -15.63
C PRO A 62 -20.18 5.13 -14.48
N SER A 63 -19.09 5.25 -13.72
CA SER A 63 -18.93 6.25 -12.66
C SER A 63 -17.47 6.63 -12.49
N ALA A 64 -17.21 7.74 -11.79
CA ALA A 64 -15.85 8.14 -11.43
C ALA A 64 -15.16 7.06 -10.58
N THR A 65 -15.90 6.30 -9.78
CA THR A 65 -15.38 5.24 -8.90
C THR A 65 -15.40 3.84 -9.51
N SER A 66 -15.75 3.72 -10.79
CA SER A 66 -15.76 2.44 -11.51
C SER A 66 -14.38 1.78 -11.47
N LYS A 67 -14.33 0.45 -11.28
CA LYS A 67 -13.12 -0.39 -11.29
C LYS A 67 -12.56 -0.66 -12.68
N ALA A 68 -13.27 -0.26 -13.72
CA ALA A 68 -12.82 -0.33 -15.11
C ALA A 68 -13.13 1.00 -15.80
N LYS A 69 -12.18 1.48 -16.60
CA LYS A 69 -12.26 2.74 -17.33
C LYS A 69 -11.65 2.54 -18.73
N THR A 70 -12.19 3.24 -19.72
CA THR A 70 -11.69 3.20 -21.09
C THR A 70 -11.13 4.56 -21.45
N ILE A 71 -9.84 4.60 -21.79
CA ILE A 71 -9.14 5.78 -22.30
C ILE A 71 -9.11 5.67 -23.82
N GLU A 72 -9.73 6.59 -24.52
CA GLU A 72 -9.70 6.70 -25.98
C GLU A 72 -8.79 7.86 -26.35
N LEU A 73 -7.68 7.55 -27.02
CA LEU A 73 -6.78 8.55 -27.60
C LEU A 73 -7.30 9.03 -28.95
N PHE A 74 -6.93 10.24 -29.32
CA PHE A 74 -7.18 10.80 -30.63
C PHE A 74 -5.84 11.18 -31.27
N ASN A 75 -5.68 10.81 -32.54
CA ASN A 75 -4.47 11.03 -33.34
C ASN A 75 -3.20 10.29 -32.84
N PRO A 76 -3.11 8.95 -33.00
CA PRO A 76 -4.07 8.06 -33.65
C PRO A 76 -5.22 7.64 -32.71
N THR A 77 -6.34 7.21 -33.29
CA THR A 77 -7.47 6.69 -32.49
C THR A 77 -7.14 5.32 -31.92
N LEU A 78 -7.02 5.23 -30.59
CA LEU A 78 -6.70 3.99 -29.89
C LEU A 78 -7.44 3.94 -28.56
N ALA A 79 -8.10 2.82 -28.27
CA ALA A 79 -8.78 2.60 -26.99
C ALA A 79 -7.95 1.69 -26.08
N ILE A 80 -7.64 2.17 -24.89
CA ILE A 80 -6.92 1.47 -23.83
C ILE A 80 -7.85 1.21 -22.67
N GLU A 81 -7.92 -0.06 -22.27
CA GLU A 81 -8.68 -0.46 -21.10
C GLU A 81 -7.79 -0.40 -19.86
N MET A 82 -8.26 0.32 -18.85
CA MET A 82 -7.62 0.42 -17.56
C MET A 82 -8.45 -0.32 -16.51
N LYS A 83 -7.82 -1.25 -15.79
CA LYS A 83 -8.47 -2.16 -14.83
C LYS A 83 -7.89 -2.04 -13.45
N TYR A 84 -8.76 -1.93 -12.45
CA TYR A 84 -8.38 -2.08 -11.06
C TYR A 84 -8.03 -3.55 -10.78
N THR A 85 -6.78 -3.81 -10.44
CA THR A 85 -6.24 -5.14 -10.13
C THR A 85 -5.98 -5.32 -8.64
N GLY A 86 -6.19 -4.27 -7.85
CA GLY A 86 -6.07 -4.32 -6.40
C GLY A 86 -7.18 -5.14 -5.74
N THR A 87 -6.88 -5.75 -4.60
CA THR A 87 -7.88 -6.27 -3.65
C THR A 87 -8.10 -5.23 -2.55
N LEU A 88 -7.04 -4.94 -1.78
CA LEU A 88 -6.99 -3.90 -0.74
C LEU A 88 -6.03 -2.75 -1.04
N SER A 89 -5.13 -2.92 -2.01
CA SER A 89 -4.15 -1.91 -2.40
C SER A 89 -4.62 -1.15 -3.63
N PHE A 90 -4.25 0.14 -3.72
CA PHE A 90 -4.48 0.92 -4.93
C PHE A 90 -3.58 0.36 -6.05
N ARG A 91 -4.14 -0.52 -6.89
CA ARG A 91 -3.46 -1.09 -8.05
C ARG A 91 -4.33 -0.99 -9.28
N TRP A 92 -3.82 -0.33 -10.30
CA TRP A 92 -4.46 -0.18 -11.60
C TRP A 92 -3.48 -0.60 -12.67
N SER A 93 -3.93 -1.43 -13.60
CA SER A 93 -3.12 -1.92 -14.70
C SER A 93 -3.70 -1.51 -16.05
N PHE A 94 -2.82 -1.28 -17.00
CA PHE A 94 -3.17 -1.11 -18.41
C PHE A 94 -2.03 -1.65 -19.28
N LYS A 95 -2.31 -1.87 -20.55
CA LYS A 95 -1.30 -2.25 -21.54
C LYS A 95 -1.12 -1.13 -22.54
N TRP A 96 0.11 -0.88 -22.91
CA TRP A 96 0.49 0.06 -23.96
C TRP A 96 1.52 -0.61 -24.85
N GLU A 97 1.21 -0.75 -26.13
CA GLU A 97 2.01 -1.54 -27.07
C GLU A 97 2.26 -2.96 -26.50
N GLU A 98 3.52 -3.40 -26.45
CA GLU A 98 3.91 -4.70 -25.90
C GLU A 98 4.20 -4.67 -24.38
N HIS A 99 3.98 -3.53 -23.73
CA HIS A 99 4.36 -3.29 -22.34
C HIS A 99 3.13 -3.26 -21.41
N GLU A 100 3.30 -3.79 -20.20
CA GLU A 100 2.31 -3.74 -19.12
C GLU A 100 2.72 -2.68 -18.10
N PHE A 101 1.79 -1.81 -17.74
CA PHE A 101 2.00 -0.74 -16.77
C PHE A 101 1.09 -0.93 -15.56
N GLU A 102 1.60 -0.59 -14.39
CA GLU A 102 0.87 -0.69 -13.13
C GLU A 102 1.06 0.56 -12.27
N TRP A 103 -0.03 1.25 -11.99
CA TRP A 103 -0.10 2.28 -10.96
C TRP A 103 -0.24 1.64 -9.58
N ARG A 104 0.64 2.04 -8.66
CA ARG A 104 0.67 1.73 -7.23
C ARG A 104 0.65 3.03 -6.45
N ARG A 105 -0.53 3.46 -6.04
CA ARG A 105 -0.77 4.74 -5.38
C ARG A 105 -0.11 5.92 -6.14
N GLU A 106 0.99 6.45 -5.60
CA GLU A 106 1.73 7.60 -6.12
C GLU A 106 2.77 7.24 -7.20
N GLU A 107 2.93 5.96 -7.51
CA GLU A 107 4.00 5.49 -8.39
C GLU A 107 3.43 4.68 -9.56
N CYS A 108 3.95 4.89 -10.76
CA CYS A 108 3.65 4.05 -11.92
C CYS A 108 4.86 3.23 -12.31
N TYR A 109 4.66 1.94 -12.55
CA TYR A 109 5.70 0.98 -12.89
C TYR A 109 5.45 0.36 -14.27
N LEU A 110 6.50 0.27 -15.08
CA LEU A 110 6.56 -0.62 -16.24
C LEU A 110 6.93 -2.02 -15.74
N ILE A 111 6.02 -2.97 -15.91
CA ILE A 111 6.16 -4.34 -15.45
C ILE A 111 6.89 -5.17 -16.49
N ARG A 112 8.05 -5.71 -16.11
CA ARG A 112 8.82 -6.68 -16.89
C ARG A 112 8.85 -7.97 -16.11
N LYS A 113 8.79 -9.12 -16.78
CA LYS A 113 9.04 -10.43 -16.15
C LYS A 113 10.02 -11.16 -17.04
N PRO A 114 11.10 -11.73 -16.49
CA PRO A 114 11.42 -11.92 -15.07
C PRO A 114 12.10 -10.71 -14.39
N ASP A 115 12.44 -9.66 -15.15
CA ASP A 115 13.17 -8.49 -14.63
C ASP A 115 12.37 -7.72 -13.56
N PRO A 116 13.01 -6.94 -12.68
CA PRO A 116 12.31 -6.04 -11.77
C PRO A 116 11.46 -5.00 -12.51
N ALA A 117 10.35 -4.59 -11.89
CA ALA A 117 9.53 -3.49 -12.39
C ALA A 117 10.30 -2.16 -12.35
N VAL A 118 10.08 -1.30 -13.35
CA VAL A 118 10.81 -0.03 -13.49
C VAL A 118 9.87 1.14 -13.27
N LEU A 119 10.23 2.03 -12.36
CA LEU A 119 9.45 3.22 -12.03
C LEU A 119 9.48 4.21 -13.21
N VAL A 120 8.32 4.63 -13.70
CA VAL A 120 8.21 5.53 -14.88
C VAL A 120 7.49 6.84 -14.58
N ALA A 121 6.68 6.89 -13.53
CA ALA A 121 6.06 8.13 -13.07
C ALA A 121 5.95 8.14 -11.55
N VAL A 122 6.07 9.33 -10.95
CA VAL A 122 5.87 9.56 -9.52
C VAL A 122 5.00 10.78 -9.34
N THR A 123 4.03 10.70 -8.44
CA THR A 123 3.19 11.83 -8.05
C THR A 123 3.53 12.26 -6.64
N LYS A 124 3.16 13.48 -6.29
CA LYS A 124 3.23 13.96 -4.91
C LYS A 124 1.86 14.40 -4.46
N GLU A 125 1.46 13.91 -3.29
CA GLU A 125 0.32 14.42 -2.55
C GLU A 125 0.83 15.34 -1.42
N PRO A 126 0.32 16.58 -1.29
CA PRO A 126 0.67 17.43 -0.16
C PRO A 126 0.20 16.80 1.15
N ALA A 127 1.03 16.88 2.20
CA ALA A 127 0.66 16.39 3.52
C ALA A 127 -0.70 16.96 3.97
N GLY A 128 -1.64 16.07 4.32
CA GLY A 128 -2.99 16.44 4.75
C GLY A 128 -4.02 16.65 3.62
N ARG A 129 -3.67 16.39 2.36
CA ARG A 129 -4.63 16.39 1.24
C ARG A 129 -4.46 15.15 0.35
N ILE A 130 -5.55 14.41 0.15
CA ILE A 130 -5.63 13.28 -0.79
C ILE A 130 -5.88 13.82 -2.21
N LYS A 131 -5.03 14.76 -2.64
CA LYS A 131 -5.11 15.37 -3.97
C LYS A 131 -3.70 15.48 -4.53
N THR A 132 -3.48 14.83 -5.67
CA THR A 132 -2.24 14.95 -6.43
C THR A 132 -1.99 16.42 -6.80
N SER A 133 -0.82 16.94 -6.43
CA SER A 133 -0.42 18.32 -6.74
C SER A 133 0.58 18.39 -7.89
N THR A 134 1.44 17.40 -8.00
CA THR A 134 2.46 17.32 -9.05
C THR A 134 2.62 15.89 -9.55
N VAL A 135 2.96 15.75 -10.83
CA VAL A 135 3.43 14.50 -11.43
C VAL A 135 4.81 14.73 -12.03
N GLN A 136 5.67 13.73 -11.91
CA GLN A 136 6.99 13.67 -12.53
C GLN A 136 7.05 12.43 -13.41
N LEU A 137 7.26 12.64 -14.70
CA LEU A 137 7.52 11.56 -15.64
C LEU A 137 9.04 11.35 -15.72
N LEU A 138 9.45 10.09 -15.53
CA LEU A 138 10.84 9.69 -15.50
C LEU A 138 11.28 9.26 -16.89
N ASP A 139 11.36 10.22 -17.81
CA ASP A 139 11.66 9.98 -19.23
C ASP A 139 12.97 9.20 -19.44
N TYR A 140 13.94 9.40 -18.55
CA TYR A 140 15.21 8.65 -18.59
C TYR A 140 14.99 7.13 -18.48
N ASN A 141 13.97 6.67 -17.75
CA ASN A 141 13.61 5.26 -17.65
C ASN A 141 12.85 4.84 -18.91
N LEU A 142 11.88 5.64 -19.36
CA LEU A 142 11.10 5.34 -20.58
C LEU A 142 11.99 5.21 -21.82
N ASN A 143 13.04 6.03 -21.93
CA ASN A 143 13.99 6.03 -23.06
C ASN A 143 14.79 4.73 -23.22
N ARG A 144 14.76 3.84 -22.22
CA ARG A 144 15.48 2.55 -22.23
C ARG A 144 14.65 1.41 -22.79
N PHE A 145 13.39 1.67 -23.13
CA PHE A 145 12.46 0.68 -23.65
C PHE A 145 12.03 1.06 -25.06
N ASP A 146 11.71 0.04 -25.85
CA ASP A 146 11.25 0.18 -27.23
C ASP A 146 9.77 0.57 -27.23
N ILE A 147 9.50 1.79 -26.76
CA ILE A 147 8.18 2.42 -26.83
C ILE A 147 8.17 3.33 -28.04
N GLU A 148 7.33 3.00 -29.03
CA GLU A 148 7.27 3.72 -30.30
C GLU A 148 6.55 5.06 -30.13
N ASP A 149 5.36 5.05 -29.52
CA ASP A 149 4.56 6.23 -29.26
C ASP A 149 4.63 6.66 -27.79
N ARG A 150 5.74 7.33 -27.46
CA ARG A 150 5.98 7.88 -26.12
C ARG A 150 4.98 8.98 -25.75
N LYS A 151 4.49 9.73 -26.74
CA LYS A 151 3.57 10.83 -26.49
C LYS A 151 2.18 10.31 -26.17
N GLY A 152 1.72 9.28 -26.88
CA GLY A 152 0.51 8.54 -26.53
C GLY A 152 0.60 7.96 -25.12
N LEU A 153 1.72 7.32 -24.76
CA LEU A 153 1.92 6.80 -23.41
C LEU A 153 1.86 7.89 -22.34
N GLU A 154 2.51 9.03 -22.57
CA GLU A 154 2.44 10.20 -21.68
C GLU A 154 0.98 10.63 -21.44
N ILE A 155 0.19 10.77 -22.51
CA ILE A 155 -1.22 11.15 -22.43
C ILE A 155 -2.04 10.10 -21.66
N VAL A 156 -1.74 8.80 -21.84
CA VAL A 156 -2.40 7.71 -21.09
C VAL A 156 -2.08 7.76 -19.61
N LEU A 157 -0.81 7.95 -19.25
CA LEU A 157 -0.37 8.06 -17.85
C LEU A 157 -1.06 9.24 -17.15
N LEU A 158 -1.10 10.40 -17.80
CA LEU A 158 -1.75 11.60 -17.28
C LEU A 158 -3.27 11.41 -17.19
N SER A 159 -3.89 10.85 -18.22
CA SER A 159 -5.34 10.57 -18.24
C SER A 159 -5.75 9.63 -17.12
N ALA A 160 -4.98 8.56 -16.89
CA ALA A 160 -5.18 7.64 -15.77
C ALA A 160 -5.17 8.37 -14.43
N LEU A 161 -4.12 9.16 -14.18
CA LEU A 161 -3.95 9.93 -12.96
C LEU A 161 -5.09 10.92 -12.71
N LEU A 162 -5.54 11.63 -13.74
CA LEU A 162 -6.66 12.56 -13.66
C LEU A 162 -7.97 11.86 -13.26
N THR A 163 -8.18 10.61 -13.69
CA THR A 163 -9.33 9.84 -13.23
C THR A 163 -9.23 9.40 -11.77
N PHE A 164 -8.03 9.16 -11.27
CA PHE A 164 -7.82 8.80 -9.87
C PHE A 164 -8.14 9.98 -8.96
N GLN A 165 -7.75 11.18 -9.36
CA GLN A 165 -8.12 12.42 -8.66
C GLN A 165 -9.64 12.59 -8.57
N ASP A 166 -10.37 12.40 -9.68
CA ASP A 166 -11.84 12.46 -9.67
C ASP A 166 -12.47 11.37 -8.79
N SER A 167 -11.88 10.17 -8.78
CA SER A 167 -12.34 9.06 -7.93
C SER A 167 -12.20 9.44 -6.45
N ASN A 168 -11.04 9.96 -6.07
CA ASN A 168 -10.74 10.39 -4.70
C ASN A 168 -11.64 11.56 -4.28
N ASP A 169 -11.89 12.52 -5.16
CA ASP A 169 -12.79 13.63 -4.88
C ASP A 169 -14.22 13.16 -4.57
N VAL A 170 -14.70 12.10 -5.23
CA VAL A 170 -16.02 11.51 -4.93
C VAL A 170 -16.03 10.78 -3.58
N TYR A 171 -14.93 10.13 -3.20
CA TYR A 171 -14.82 9.45 -1.89
C TYR A 171 -14.65 10.42 -0.73
N HIS A 172 -13.99 11.56 -0.94
CA HIS A 172 -13.57 12.47 0.12
C HIS A 172 -14.28 13.82 0.12
N SER A 173 -15.19 14.09 -0.81
CA SER A 173 -16.07 15.26 -0.71
C SER A 173 -16.90 15.12 0.57
N PRO A 174 -16.84 16.09 1.51
CA PRO A 174 -17.72 16.07 2.67
C PRO A 174 -19.14 16.00 2.14
N LYS A 175 -19.88 14.95 2.53
CA LYS A 175 -21.32 14.87 2.25
C LYS A 175 -21.94 16.08 2.93
N THR A 176 -22.10 17.16 2.20
CA THR A 176 -22.99 18.23 2.59
C THR A 176 -24.35 17.57 2.72
N GLU A 177 -24.81 17.42 3.95
CA GLU A 177 -26.16 16.95 4.25
C GLU A 177 -27.12 17.81 3.43
N THR A 178 -27.64 17.23 2.36
CA THR A 178 -28.75 17.86 1.64
C THR A 178 -29.91 17.90 2.63
N PRO A 179 -30.43 19.09 3.01
CA PRO A 179 -31.63 19.14 3.81
C PRO A 179 -32.75 18.40 3.07
N PRO A 180 -33.63 17.67 3.77
CA PRO A 180 -34.71 16.93 3.13
C PRO A 180 -35.53 17.90 2.29
N ALA A 181 -35.62 17.63 0.98
CA ALA A 181 -36.45 18.38 0.06
C ALA A 181 -37.88 18.41 0.62
N ILE A 182 -38.30 19.59 1.06
CA ILE A 182 -39.66 19.87 1.47
C ILE A 182 -40.54 19.62 0.25
N ALA A 183 -41.42 18.63 0.38
CA ALA A 183 -42.45 18.32 -0.60
C ALA A 183 -43.32 19.56 -0.84
N THR A 184 -43.23 20.15 -2.03
CA THR A 184 -44.22 21.10 -2.53
C THR A 184 -45.48 20.34 -2.95
N PRO A 185 -46.67 20.67 -2.43
CA PRO A 185 -47.92 20.10 -2.91
C PRO A 185 -48.34 20.82 -4.20
N VAL A 186 -48.31 20.12 -5.33
CA VAL A 186 -48.87 20.64 -6.58
C VAL A 186 -50.30 20.14 -6.74
N SER A 187 -51.23 21.08 -6.80
CA SER A 187 -52.66 20.87 -6.96
C SER A 187 -53.03 20.14 -8.26
N ARG A 188 -53.70 19.00 -8.07
CA ARG A 188 -54.97 18.59 -8.68
C ARG A 188 -55.41 19.31 -9.96
N VAL A 189 -55.32 18.63 -11.12
CA VAL A 189 -56.36 18.68 -12.16
C VAL A 189 -56.63 17.26 -12.72
N GLN A 190 -57.92 16.95 -12.63
CA GLN A 190 -58.78 15.89 -13.16
C GLN A 190 -58.37 14.97 -14.34
N THR A 191 -58.60 13.66 -14.09
CA THR A 191 -59.26 12.60 -14.90
C THR A 191 -59.00 12.49 -16.40
N PHE A 192 -58.47 11.33 -16.82
CA PHE A 192 -59.13 10.39 -17.76
C PHE A 192 -58.63 8.96 -17.51
N SER A 193 -59.46 8.01 -17.92
CA SER A 193 -59.57 6.63 -17.42
C SER A 193 -58.78 5.61 -18.25
N ARG A 194 -58.39 4.50 -17.58
CA ARG A 194 -58.42 3.09 -18.05
C ARG A 194 -57.26 2.56 -18.93
N GLU A 195 -56.35 1.77 -18.35
CA GLU A 195 -56.27 0.28 -18.47
C GLU A 195 -55.15 -0.29 -17.56
N PRO A 196 -55.25 -1.56 -17.10
CA PRO A 196 -54.28 -2.18 -16.20
C PRO A 196 -53.31 -3.10 -16.96
N SER A 197 -52.01 -2.82 -16.90
CA SER A 197 -50.99 -3.83 -17.17
C SER A 197 -49.68 -3.53 -16.43
N ASP A 198 -49.12 -4.63 -15.94
CA ASP A 198 -47.78 -4.88 -15.43
C ASP A 198 -47.30 -4.27 -14.11
N MET A 199 -47.12 -5.22 -13.18
CA MET A 199 -46.41 -5.16 -11.93
C MET A 199 -45.06 -4.45 -12.09
N ALA A 200 -44.94 -3.26 -11.50
CA ALA A 200 -43.63 -2.67 -11.23
C ALA A 200 -42.84 -3.60 -10.28
N PRO A 201 -41.55 -3.89 -10.57
CA PRO A 201 -40.73 -4.70 -9.69
C PRO A 201 -40.58 -4.01 -8.32
N PRO A 202 -40.55 -4.78 -7.21
CA PRO A 202 -40.42 -4.20 -5.88
C PRO A 202 -39.11 -3.40 -5.78
N PRO A 203 -39.13 -2.24 -5.09
CA PRO A 203 -37.93 -1.42 -4.92
C PRO A 203 -36.83 -2.24 -4.25
N PRO A 204 -35.55 -2.02 -4.63
CA PRO A 204 -34.44 -2.79 -4.08
C PRO A 204 -34.42 -2.68 -2.55
N PRO A 205 -34.17 -3.79 -1.84
CA PRO A 205 -34.11 -3.80 -0.39
C PRO A 205 -33.06 -2.79 0.09
N ARG A 206 -33.40 -2.03 1.14
CA ARG A 206 -32.49 -1.04 1.72
C ARG A 206 -31.17 -1.74 2.11
N PRO A 207 -30.01 -1.14 1.80
CA PRO A 207 -28.72 -1.72 2.17
C PRO A 207 -28.68 -1.95 3.68
N ALA A 208 -28.12 -3.09 4.08
CA ALA A 208 -28.00 -3.48 5.49
C ALA A 208 -27.31 -2.36 6.31
N PRO A 209 -27.69 -2.17 7.58
CA PRO A 209 -27.05 -1.18 8.44
C PRO A 209 -25.53 -1.44 8.47
N LYS A 210 -24.73 -0.38 8.22
CA LYS A 210 -23.27 -0.44 8.27
C LYS A 210 -22.83 -1.05 9.61
N THR A 211 -22.01 -2.09 9.58
CA THR A 211 -21.50 -2.71 10.82
C THR A 211 -20.43 -1.82 11.47
N GLY A 212 -20.19 -1.95 12.78
CA GLY A 212 -19.18 -1.14 13.49
C GLY A 212 -17.79 -1.28 12.88
N ALA A 213 -17.41 -2.49 12.46
CA ALA A 213 -16.18 -2.74 11.72
C ALA A 213 -16.10 -1.98 10.37
N ASP A 214 -17.23 -1.76 9.69
CA ASP A 214 -17.26 -1.00 8.43
C ASP A 214 -17.08 0.51 8.68
N ARG A 215 -17.59 1.01 9.82
CA ARG A 215 -17.33 2.38 10.28
C ARG A 215 -15.84 2.58 10.55
N ILE A 216 -15.21 1.64 11.27
CA ILE A 216 -13.77 1.68 11.54
C ILE A 216 -12.98 1.62 10.23
N ALA A 217 -13.38 0.76 9.29
CA ALA A 217 -12.74 0.69 7.98
C ALA A 217 -12.83 2.03 7.23
N GLU A 218 -13.98 2.72 7.30
CA GLU A 218 -14.16 4.06 6.72
C GLU A 218 -13.25 5.10 7.41
N MET A 219 -13.15 5.09 8.74
CA MET A 219 -12.26 6.01 9.48
C MET A 219 -10.77 5.76 9.20
N GLN A 220 -10.33 4.51 9.14
CA GLN A 220 -8.94 4.18 8.82
C GLN A 220 -8.62 4.48 7.35
N ALA A 221 -9.58 4.30 6.44
CA ALA A 221 -9.41 4.65 5.02
C ALA A 221 -9.15 6.16 4.82
N ILE A 222 -9.73 7.02 5.67
CA ILE A 222 -9.46 8.47 5.66
C ILE A 222 -8.01 8.78 6.02
N ARG A 223 -7.40 7.98 6.91
CA ARG A 223 -5.99 8.15 7.33
C ARG A 223 -4.99 7.68 6.27
N GLY A 224 -5.41 6.77 5.38
CA GLY A 224 -4.61 6.33 4.24
C GLY A 224 -3.45 5.38 4.60
N GLU A 225 -3.38 4.88 5.82
CA GLU A 225 -2.36 3.90 6.25
C GLU A 225 -2.95 2.49 6.13
N ILE A 226 -2.54 1.72 5.11
CA ILE A 226 -3.22 0.45 4.74
C ILE A 226 -2.88 -0.70 5.71
N ASN A 227 -1.73 -0.64 6.38
CA ASN A 227 -1.24 -1.67 7.30
C ASN A 227 -1.23 -1.20 8.75
N GLU A 228 -1.77 -0.02 9.03
CA GLU A 228 -1.74 0.60 10.35
C GLU A 228 -3.15 0.91 10.83
N VAL A 229 -3.44 0.49 12.05
CA VAL A 229 -4.74 0.67 12.70
C VAL A 229 -4.51 1.55 13.93
N ALA A 230 -4.96 2.80 13.84
CA ALA A 230 -4.95 3.72 14.97
C ALA A 230 -6.19 3.50 15.84
N ILE A 231 -6.00 3.14 17.11
CA ILE A 231 -7.11 2.92 18.03
C ILE A 231 -7.57 4.27 18.60
N GLU A 232 -8.83 4.62 18.37
CA GLU A 232 -9.47 5.82 18.92
C GLU A 232 -10.38 5.48 20.11
N GLU A 233 -10.80 6.48 20.88
CA GLU A 233 -11.68 6.31 22.04
C GLU A 233 -13.11 5.87 21.66
N GLU A 234 -13.62 6.26 20.49
CA GLU A 234 -15.06 6.22 20.18
C GLU A 234 -15.66 4.82 19.91
N ASP A 235 -14.95 3.90 19.23
CA ASP A 235 -15.55 2.62 18.81
C ASP A 235 -15.29 1.43 19.74
N ASP A 236 -16.04 0.33 19.61
CA ASP A 236 -15.89 -0.84 20.48
C ASP A 236 -14.64 -1.66 20.15
N VAL A 237 -14.06 -2.30 21.18
CA VAL A 237 -12.92 -3.21 21.08
C VAL A 237 -13.22 -4.36 20.12
N LYS A 238 -14.45 -4.89 20.14
CA LYS A 238 -14.86 -6.01 19.29
C LYS A 238 -14.86 -5.65 17.81
N ASP A 239 -15.29 -4.44 17.48
CA ASP A 239 -15.33 -3.95 16.10
C ASP A 239 -13.92 -3.75 15.57
N TYR A 240 -13.03 -3.14 16.36
CA TYR A 240 -11.61 -3.03 16.02
C TYR A 240 -10.96 -4.40 15.83
N ALA A 241 -11.23 -5.35 16.72
CA ALA A 241 -10.69 -6.69 16.63
C ALA A 241 -11.19 -7.42 15.38
N GLN A 242 -12.48 -7.29 15.05
CA GLN A 242 -13.04 -7.86 13.83
C GLN A 242 -12.41 -7.24 12.58
N TYR A 243 -12.18 -5.93 12.57
CA TYR A 243 -11.51 -5.25 11.47
C TYR A 243 -10.06 -5.75 11.30
N CYS A 244 -9.28 -5.78 12.38
CA CYS A 244 -7.90 -6.30 12.37
C CYS A 244 -7.83 -7.75 11.93
N PHE A 245 -8.78 -8.58 12.37
CA PHE A 245 -8.89 -9.98 11.95
C PHE A 245 -9.17 -10.10 10.44
N ARG A 246 -10.10 -9.31 9.88
CA ARG A 246 -10.37 -9.28 8.43
C ARG A 246 -9.11 -8.88 7.63
N LEU A 247 -8.32 -7.91 8.12
CA LEU A 247 -7.05 -7.55 7.49
C LEU A 247 -6.06 -8.71 7.48
N LEU A 248 -5.92 -9.42 8.61
CA LEU A 248 -5.03 -10.57 8.71
C LEU A 248 -5.52 -11.79 7.91
N GLN A 249 -6.80 -11.90 7.56
CA GLN A 249 -7.27 -12.99 6.70
C GLN A 249 -6.77 -12.88 5.25
N ASP A 250 -6.42 -11.68 4.77
CA ASP A 250 -5.91 -11.49 3.41
C ASP A 250 -4.53 -12.15 3.26
N GLU A 251 -4.38 -13.05 2.27
CA GLU A 251 -3.12 -13.74 1.97
C GLU A 251 -1.98 -12.78 1.61
N ALA A 252 -2.29 -11.62 1.01
CA ALA A 252 -1.30 -10.60 0.67
C ALA A 252 -0.84 -9.80 1.90
N MET A 253 -1.61 -9.82 2.98
CA MET A 253 -1.29 -9.11 4.22
C MET A 253 -0.41 -9.99 5.11
N LEU A 254 0.87 -9.64 5.21
CA LEU A 254 1.84 -10.38 6.02
C LEU A 254 1.87 -9.90 7.48
N PHE A 255 1.61 -8.62 7.72
CA PHE A 255 1.57 -8.03 9.06
C PHE A 255 0.63 -6.83 9.12
N ILE A 256 0.16 -6.51 10.31
CA ILE A 256 -0.56 -5.27 10.64
C ILE A 256 0.10 -4.60 11.86
N THR A 257 -0.04 -3.28 11.95
CA THR A 257 0.46 -2.47 13.05
C THR A 257 -0.72 -1.83 13.77
N ILE A 258 -0.86 -2.06 15.07
CA ILE A 258 -1.93 -1.49 15.90
C ILE A 258 -1.27 -0.49 16.84
N ARG A 259 -1.63 0.80 16.74
CA ARG A 259 -1.03 1.88 17.53
C ARG A 259 -2.05 2.63 18.38
N SER A 260 -1.62 3.11 19.54
CA SER A 260 -2.35 4.12 20.32
C SER A 260 -1.99 5.52 19.83
N LEU A 261 -2.94 6.45 19.80
CA LEU A 261 -2.69 7.88 19.56
C LEU A 261 -2.33 8.62 20.86
N SER A 262 -2.82 8.12 22.00
CA SER A 262 -2.58 8.68 23.32
C SER A 262 -2.33 7.61 24.39
N SER A 263 -1.79 8.03 25.54
CA SER A 263 -1.57 7.14 26.69
C SER A 263 -2.86 6.53 27.26
N VAL A 264 -4.00 7.19 27.04
CA VAL A 264 -5.32 6.76 27.52
C VAL A 264 -5.82 5.54 26.75
N GLU A 265 -5.43 5.41 25.48
CA GLU A 265 -5.87 4.33 24.59
C GLU A 265 -5.00 3.07 24.70
N VAL A 266 -3.85 3.13 25.38
CA VAL A 266 -2.92 2.00 25.53
C VAL A 266 -3.60 0.73 26.06
N PRO A 267 -4.45 0.78 27.11
CA PRO A 267 -5.19 -0.40 27.56
C PRO A 267 -6.12 -0.96 26.48
N LYS A 268 -6.75 -0.08 25.69
CA LYS A 268 -7.67 -0.46 24.61
C LYS A 268 -6.94 -1.16 23.47
N VAL A 269 -5.75 -0.66 23.08
CA VAL A 269 -4.87 -1.34 22.10
C VAL A 269 -4.58 -2.77 22.52
N LEU A 270 -4.22 -2.99 23.78
CA LEU A 270 -3.93 -4.34 24.30
C LEU A 270 -5.15 -5.25 24.24
N GLN A 271 -6.33 -4.75 24.60
CA GLN A 271 -7.58 -5.50 24.49
C GLN A 271 -7.93 -5.84 23.04
N VAL A 272 -7.76 -4.90 22.11
CA VAL A 272 -7.98 -5.14 20.68
C VAL A 272 -7.03 -6.20 20.14
N VAL A 273 -5.75 -6.13 20.50
CA VAL A 273 -4.73 -7.12 20.11
C VAL A 273 -5.11 -8.50 20.63
N GLU A 274 -5.47 -8.61 21.91
CA GLU A 274 -5.87 -9.88 22.53
C GLU A 274 -7.10 -10.47 21.86
N GLU A 275 -8.15 -9.66 21.64
CA GLU A 275 -9.37 -10.08 20.97
C GLU A 275 -9.13 -10.49 19.51
N THR A 276 -8.26 -9.77 18.79
CA THR A 276 -7.86 -10.12 17.41
C THR A 276 -7.18 -11.48 17.38
N LYS A 277 -6.22 -11.71 18.30
CA LYS A 277 -5.57 -13.01 18.45
C LYS A 277 -6.58 -14.10 18.80
N ARG A 278 -7.51 -13.83 19.72
CA ARG A 278 -8.57 -14.77 20.09
C ARG A 278 -9.43 -15.17 18.89
N GLN A 279 -9.79 -14.23 18.01
CA GLN A 279 -10.51 -14.52 16.77
C GLN A 279 -9.67 -15.35 15.80
N TRP A 280 -8.38 -15.02 15.66
CA TRP A 280 -7.42 -15.79 14.86
C TRP A 280 -7.35 -17.26 15.29
N TYR A 281 -7.09 -17.51 16.57
CA TYR A 281 -7.00 -18.86 17.13
C TYR A 281 -8.34 -19.61 17.04
N LYS A 282 -9.46 -18.93 17.33
CA LYS A 282 -10.79 -19.53 17.23
C LYS A 282 -11.16 -19.96 15.80
N SER A 283 -10.61 -19.32 14.78
CA SER A 283 -10.87 -19.66 13.38
C SER A 283 -10.15 -20.91 12.88
N GLY A 284 -9.27 -21.50 13.70
CA GLY A 284 -8.48 -22.69 13.33
C GLY A 284 -7.30 -22.38 12.41
N MET A 285 -6.94 -21.11 12.23
CA MET A 285 -5.78 -20.71 11.41
C MET A 285 -4.42 -20.99 12.09
N GLU A 286 -4.39 -21.31 13.39
CA GLU A 286 -3.17 -21.62 14.15
C GLU A 286 -2.40 -22.82 13.60
N ASP A 287 -3.12 -23.86 13.18
CA ASP A 287 -2.51 -25.08 12.64
C ASP A 287 -1.82 -24.84 11.29
N VAL A 288 -2.17 -23.74 10.62
CA VAL A 288 -1.66 -23.37 9.30
C VAL A 288 -0.59 -22.28 9.39
N GLN A 289 -0.78 -21.29 10.27
CA GLN A 289 0.08 -20.12 10.34
C GLN A 289 0.15 -19.52 11.75
N GLU A 290 1.36 -19.52 12.31
CA GLU A 290 1.65 -18.92 13.61
C GLU A 290 1.62 -17.37 13.51
N LEU A 291 0.95 -16.72 14.46
CA LEU A 291 0.87 -15.27 14.52
C LEU A 291 1.89 -14.71 15.53
N HIS A 292 2.94 -14.08 15.03
CA HIS A 292 3.98 -13.43 15.81
C HIS A 292 3.53 -12.04 16.28
N GLN A 293 3.92 -11.69 17.51
CA GLN A 293 3.59 -10.41 18.14
C GLN A 293 4.89 -9.68 18.53
N TYR A 294 5.02 -8.42 18.11
CA TYR A 294 6.13 -7.55 18.45
C TYR A 294 5.61 -6.28 19.08
N VAL A 295 6.12 -5.93 20.26
CA VAL A 295 5.68 -4.76 21.01
C VAL A 295 6.79 -3.73 21.02
N VAL A 296 6.49 -2.54 20.52
CA VAL A 296 7.39 -1.39 20.49
C VAL A 296 6.79 -0.29 21.37
N TYR A 297 7.56 0.12 22.38
CA TYR A 297 7.21 1.26 23.21
C TYR A 297 7.91 2.51 22.64
N ASP A 298 7.16 3.58 22.43
CA ASP A 298 7.77 4.89 22.17
C ASP A 298 8.29 5.45 23.50
N THR A 299 9.43 4.91 23.93
CA THR A 299 10.19 5.59 24.95
C THR A 299 10.88 6.75 24.27
N LYS A 300 10.27 7.95 24.35
CA LYS A 300 11.07 9.17 24.24
C LYS A 300 12.29 8.93 25.14
N PRO A 301 13.52 8.99 24.62
CA PRO A 301 14.68 8.81 25.46
C PRO A 301 14.61 9.93 26.49
N GLU A 302 14.15 9.60 27.70
CA GLU A 302 14.36 10.49 28.83
C GLU A 302 15.85 10.76 28.80
N THR A 303 16.22 12.02 28.64
CA THR A 303 17.60 12.49 28.69
C THR A 303 18.11 12.27 30.12
N ARG A 304 18.31 11.01 30.50
CA ARG A 304 18.83 10.62 31.80
C ARG A 304 20.32 10.92 31.75
N LYS A 305 20.65 12.12 32.22
CA LYS A 305 22.01 12.57 32.45
C LYS A 305 22.67 11.64 33.48
N GLY A 306 23.48 10.70 33.00
CA GLY A 306 24.53 10.05 33.76
C GLY A 306 24.22 8.67 34.36
N PRO A 307 25.27 7.91 34.74
CA PRO A 307 25.15 6.63 35.41
C PRO A 307 24.42 6.78 36.75
N ARG A 308 23.36 5.98 36.97
CA ARG A 308 22.74 5.86 38.30
C ARG A 308 23.72 5.15 39.23
N ILE A 309 24.49 5.92 39.99
CA ILE A 309 25.17 5.38 41.18
C ILE A 309 24.07 5.14 42.21
N ILE A 310 23.68 3.88 42.37
CA ILE A 310 22.76 3.46 43.42
C ILE A 310 23.60 3.42 44.71
N ASN A 311 23.54 4.50 45.49
CA ASN A 311 24.12 4.49 46.83
C ASN A 311 23.24 3.60 47.72
N LEU A 312 23.82 2.49 48.19
CA LEU A 312 23.12 1.49 48.99
C LEU A 312 22.88 1.92 50.44
N ASP A 313 23.52 3.01 50.87
CA ASP A 313 23.47 3.55 52.24
C ASP A 313 22.63 4.83 52.38
N ASP A 314 22.01 5.32 51.30
CA ASP A 314 21.13 6.48 51.39
C ASP A 314 19.85 6.10 52.16
N PRO A 315 19.48 6.84 53.22
CA PRO A 315 18.23 6.62 53.92
C PRO A 315 17.08 6.78 52.92
N PRO A 316 16.00 5.99 53.03
CA PRO A 316 14.92 5.98 52.06
C PRO A 316 14.26 7.36 52.01
N LYS A 317 14.71 8.24 51.09
CA LYS A 317 14.04 9.48 50.77
C LYS A 317 12.62 9.09 50.38
N GLY A 318 11.66 9.63 51.14
CA GLY A 318 10.29 9.17 51.19
C GLY A 318 9.77 8.75 49.83
N LYS A 319 9.40 7.47 49.72
CA LYS A 319 8.66 6.90 48.60
C LYS A 319 7.30 7.61 48.52
N GLY A 320 7.29 8.83 47.98
CA GLY A 320 6.15 9.26 47.18
C GLY A 320 6.01 8.19 46.11
N LYS A 321 4.88 7.48 46.12
CA LYS A 321 4.56 6.43 45.16
C LYS A 321 5.02 6.94 43.78
N GLU A 322 6.09 6.37 43.24
CA GLU A 322 6.37 6.49 41.80
C GLU A 322 5.20 5.76 41.14
N GLN A 323 4.14 6.53 40.97
CA GLN A 323 2.88 6.12 40.42
C GLN A 323 3.23 5.69 39.01
N TYR A 324 3.11 4.39 38.73
CA TYR A 324 3.43 3.82 37.43
C TYR A 324 2.79 4.70 36.35
N ALA A 325 3.62 5.41 35.60
CA ALA A 325 3.18 6.19 34.47
C ALA A 325 3.07 5.22 33.30
N PRO A 326 1.86 4.99 32.74
CA PRO A 326 1.73 4.14 31.56
C PRO A 326 2.55 4.72 30.40
N PRO A 327 3.01 3.87 29.47
CA PRO A 327 3.69 4.34 28.26
C PRO A 327 2.88 5.43 27.56
N THR A 328 3.57 6.45 27.03
CA THR A 328 2.91 7.56 26.33
C THR A 328 2.24 7.12 25.04
N SER A 329 2.80 6.11 24.39
CA SER A 329 2.18 5.41 23.27
C SER A 329 2.73 3.98 23.18
N LEU A 330 1.93 3.11 22.56
CA LEU A 330 2.19 1.71 22.34
C LEU A 330 1.95 1.38 20.87
N VAL A 331 2.87 0.64 20.27
CA VAL A 331 2.74 0.08 18.94
C VAL A 331 2.91 -1.43 19.03
N VAL A 332 1.95 -2.17 18.49
CA VAL A 332 1.98 -3.64 18.45
C VAL A 332 1.90 -4.11 17.01
N HIS A 333 2.88 -4.86 16.56
CA HIS A 333 2.87 -5.51 15.25
C HIS A 333 2.42 -6.96 15.39
N LEU A 334 1.41 -7.35 14.61
CA LEU A 334 0.95 -8.72 14.46
C LEU A 334 1.35 -9.21 13.07
N SER A 335 2.11 -10.30 12.97
CA SER A 335 2.70 -10.77 11.71
C SER A 335 2.59 -12.27 11.55
N LYS A 336 2.31 -12.72 10.32
CA LYS A 336 2.32 -14.12 9.87
C LYS A 336 3.73 -14.65 9.63
N ILE A 337 4.72 -13.76 9.54
CA ILE A 337 6.12 -14.09 9.33
C ILE A 337 6.98 -13.53 10.46
N ALA A 338 8.07 -14.22 10.77
CA ALA A 338 9.02 -13.73 11.77
C ALA A 338 9.70 -12.44 11.27
N MET A 339 9.65 -11.39 12.10
CA MET A 339 10.31 -10.09 11.89
C MET A 339 11.47 -9.93 12.90
N PRO A 340 12.65 -10.51 12.62
CA PRO A 340 13.79 -10.49 13.55
C PRO A 340 14.30 -9.08 13.86
N GLU A 341 14.11 -8.12 12.96
CA GLU A 341 14.48 -6.71 13.13
C GLU A 341 13.69 -6.00 14.24
N LEU A 342 12.47 -6.46 14.52
CA LEU A 342 11.61 -5.94 15.59
C LEU A 342 11.76 -6.72 16.90
N GLN A 343 12.59 -7.76 16.93
CA GLN A 343 12.92 -8.42 18.19
C GLN A 343 13.71 -7.45 19.09
N PRO A 344 13.42 -7.41 20.39
CA PRO A 344 14.13 -6.55 21.32
C PRO A 344 15.62 -6.91 21.29
N LYS A 345 16.42 -6.04 20.68
CA LYS A 345 17.89 -6.13 20.77
C LYS A 345 18.25 -5.85 22.21
N ILE A 346 18.84 -6.83 22.90
CA ILE A 346 19.36 -6.64 24.25
C ILE A 346 20.52 -5.65 24.13
N VAL A 347 20.24 -4.36 24.35
CA VAL A 347 21.26 -3.31 24.38
C VAL A 347 21.97 -3.40 25.72
N GLY A 348 22.87 -4.38 25.83
CA GLY A 348 23.63 -4.64 27.04
C GLY A 348 24.61 -5.80 26.85
N GLY A 349 25.81 -5.51 26.33
CA GLY A 349 26.94 -6.42 26.44
C GLY A 349 27.83 -6.58 25.21
N SER A 350 28.45 -5.50 24.72
CA SER A 350 29.69 -5.64 23.96
C SER A 350 30.86 -5.71 24.96
N SER A 351 31.15 -6.91 25.45
CA SER A 351 32.49 -7.26 25.89
C SER A 351 32.77 -8.69 25.49
N ASN A 352 33.82 -8.86 24.68
CA ASN A 352 34.48 -10.14 24.41
C ASN A 352 34.52 -11.03 25.66
N VAL A 353 33.64 -12.03 25.73
CA VAL A 353 33.81 -13.18 26.60
C VAL A 353 33.74 -14.41 25.72
N LYS A 354 34.87 -15.10 25.66
CA LYS A 354 35.05 -16.41 25.06
C LYS A 354 34.05 -17.36 25.74
N GLU A 355 32.97 -17.66 25.04
CA GLU A 355 31.84 -18.43 25.56
C GLU A 355 32.25 -19.89 25.76
N THR A 356 32.51 -20.27 27.02
CA THR A 356 32.43 -21.66 27.46
C THR A 356 30.96 -22.04 27.50
N ALA A 357 30.55 -22.83 26.52
CA ALA A 357 29.17 -23.28 26.31
C ALA A 357 28.58 -24.04 27.53
N PRO A 358 27.30 -23.83 27.86
CA PRO A 358 26.55 -24.74 28.73
C PRO A 358 26.25 -26.04 27.97
N LYS A 359 26.50 -27.18 28.61
CA LYS A 359 26.45 -28.53 28.03
C LYS A 359 25.08 -29.02 27.52
N ASN A 360 24.00 -28.23 27.62
CA ASN A 360 22.65 -28.67 27.21
C ASN A 360 22.23 -28.28 25.79
N SER A 361 22.99 -27.45 25.06
CA SER A 361 22.56 -27.01 23.71
C SER A 361 22.86 -28.01 22.58
N LYS A 362 23.66 -29.05 22.85
CA LYS A 362 24.03 -30.04 21.82
C LYS A 362 22.93 -31.07 21.56
N GLU A 363 22.22 -31.47 22.61
CA GLU A 363 21.16 -32.48 22.53
C GLU A 363 19.91 -31.92 21.83
N GLU A 364 19.57 -30.65 22.07
CA GLU A 364 18.45 -29.99 21.42
C GLU A 364 18.72 -29.71 19.93
N LYS A 365 19.95 -29.33 19.58
CA LYS A 365 20.37 -29.16 18.18
C LYS A 365 20.39 -30.50 17.41
N GLU A 366 20.72 -31.60 18.09
CA GLU A 366 20.71 -32.93 17.49
C GLU A 366 19.29 -33.46 17.33
N ARG A 367 18.39 -33.16 18.27
CA ARG A 367 16.96 -33.48 18.19
C ARG A 367 16.26 -32.71 17.06
N GLN A 368 16.50 -31.41 16.93
CA GLN A 368 15.96 -30.61 15.82
C GLN A 368 16.50 -31.07 14.45
N LYS A 369 17.79 -31.45 14.36
CA LYS A 369 18.37 -31.98 13.11
C LYS A 369 17.82 -33.36 12.75
N LYS A 370 17.50 -34.20 13.74
CA LYS A 370 16.87 -35.51 13.52
C LYS A 370 15.43 -35.37 13.05
N GLU A 371 14.66 -34.47 13.66
CA GLU A 371 13.26 -34.19 13.28
C GLU A 371 13.14 -33.58 11.88
N GLN A 372 14.05 -32.67 11.53
CA GLN A 372 14.08 -32.08 10.18
C GLN A 372 14.42 -33.13 9.10
N LYS A 373 15.32 -34.07 9.39
CA LYS A 373 15.67 -35.18 8.48
C LYS A 373 14.52 -36.18 8.31
N GLU A 374 13.73 -36.40 9.36
CA GLU A 374 12.57 -37.29 9.32
C GLU A 374 11.40 -36.69 8.54
N ARG A 375 11.14 -35.38 8.71
CA ARG A 375 10.17 -34.63 7.89
C ARG A 375 10.55 -34.62 6.40
N GLU A 376 11.83 -34.45 6.07
CA GLU A 376 12.27 -34.47 4.67
C GLU A 376 12.12 -35.87 4.03
N LYS A 377 12.37 -36.94 4.81
CA LYS A 377 12.18 -38.32 4.36
C LYS A 377 10.70 -38.64 4.10
N ALA A 378 9.81 -38.24 5.01
CA ALA A 378 8.37 -38.42 4.86
C ALA A 378 7.81 -37.66 3.63
N LYS A 379 8.31 -36.45 3.37
CA LYS A 379 7.90 -35.66 2.20
C LYS A 379 8.33 -36.30 0.87
N LYS A 380 9.55 -36.86 0.81
CA LYS A 380 10.04 -37.63 -0.36
C LYS A 380 9.24 -38.93 -0.58
N GLU A 381 8.78 -39.58 0.47
CA GLU A 381 7.98 -40.81 0.37
C GLU A 381 6.55 -40.52 -0.14
N GLN A 382 5.91 -39.46 0.35
CA GLN A 382 4.61 -39.01 -0.18
C GLN A 382 4.69 -38.58 -1.65
N GLU A 383 5.76 -37.89 -2.05
CA GLU A 383 5.94 -37.47 -3.45
C GLU A 383 6.15 -38.67 -4.38
N LYS A 384 6.85 -39.71 -3.91
CA LYS A 384 7.03 -40.96 -4.66
C LYS A 384 5.72 -41.74 -4.79
N ALA A 385 4.94 -41.84 -3.71
CA ALA A 385 3.62 -42.49 -3.74
C ALA A 385 2.65 -41.82 -4.72
N LYS A 386 2.58 -40.47 -4.72
CA LYS A 386 1.76 -39.72 -5.68
C LYS A 386 2.20 -39.89 -7.13
N LYS A 387 3.51 -40.07 -7.37
CA LYS A 387 4.06 -40.29 -8.71
C LYS A 387 3.76 -41.70 -9.24
N ASP A 388 3.69 -42.69 -8.36
CA ASP A 388 3.35 -44.06 -8.72
C ASP A 388 1.84 -44.23 -8.93
N GLU A 389 1.00 -43.54 -8.16
CA GLU A 389 -0.47 -43.52 -8.35
C GLU A 389 -0.88 -42.88 -9.69
N ARG A 390 -0.13 -41.86 -10.15
CA ARG A 390 -0.39 -41.20 -11.45
C ARG A 390 0.01 -42.04 -12.68
N LYS A 391 0.67 -43.19 -12.49
CA LYS A 391 1.08 -44.10 -13.58
C LYS A 391 0.17 -45.32 -13.78
N GLU A 392 -0.82 -45.51 -12.90
CA GLU A 392 -1.74 -46.66 -12.90
C GLU A 392 -3.18 -46.30 -13.34
N PRO A 393 -3.37 -45.61 -14.49
CA PRO A 393 -4.55 -45.93 -15.29
C PRO A 393 -4.28 -45.86 -16.79
N SER A 394 -3.67 -46.89 -17.38
CA SER A 394 -3.62 -47.02 -18.85
C SER A 394 -3.71 -48.44 -19.38
N LYS A 395 -4.15 -49.43 -18.58
CA LYS A 395 -4.18 -50.84 -19.00
C LYS A 395 -5.50 -51.60 -18.85
N LEU A 396 -6.62 -50.95 -18.51
CA LEU A 396 -7.91 -51.66 -18.39
C LEU A 396 -9.07 -50.95 -19.11
N SER A 397 -9.03 -50.89 -20.45
CA SER A 397 -10.25 -50.69 -21.24
C SER A 397 -10.06 -51.12 -22.70
N LYS A 398 -10.02 -52.43 -22.96
CA LYS A 398 -10.18 -52.97 -24.32
C LYS A 398 -10.79 -54.37 -24.31
N LYS A 399 -12.13 -54.42 -24.37
CA LYS A 399 -13.06 -55.55 -24.64
C LYS A 399 -14.39 -55.09 -24.03
N THR A 400 -15.51 -54.91 -24.73
CA THR A 400 -16.22 -55.78 -25.68
C THR A 400 -17.42 -54.97 -26.21
N SER A 401 -17.79 -55.07 -27.49
CA SER A 401 -19.19 -55.10 -27.98
C SER A 401 -19.25 -55.29 -29.51
N PRO A 402 -20.29 -55.97 -30.03
CA PRO A 402 -20.27 -56.64 -31.32
C PRO A 402 -21.00 -55.91 -32.46
N SER A 403 -20.83 -56.50 -33.64
CA SER A 403 -21.29 -56.13 -34.98
C SER A 403 -22.80 -56.14 -35.23
N THR A 404 -23.26 -55.21 -36.07
CA THR A 404 -24.21 -55.50 -37.16
C THR A 404 -24.10 -54.48 -38.30
N THR A 405 -23.71 -54.97 -39.48
CA THR A 405 -23.78 -54.37 -40.84
C THR A 405 -25.21 -54.46 -41.42
N PRO A 406 -25.58 -53.97 -42.64
CA PRO A 406 -24.73 -53.63 -43.80
C PRO A 406 -25.17 -52.45 -44.72
N SER A 407 -24.39 -52.31 -45.80
CA SER A 407 -24.61 -51.56 -47.06
C SER A 407 -24.10 -50.11 -47.02
N SER A 408 -23.44 -49.57 -48.04
CA SER A 408 -23.07 -50.01 -49.39
C SER A 408 -21.99 -49.03 -49.92
N SER A 409 -21.14 -49.48 -50.87
CA SER A 409 -20.41 -48.68 -51.89
C SER A 409 -19.59 -47.43 -51.46
N SER A 410 -18.36 -47.15 -51.88
CA SER A 410 -17.51 -47.63 -52.97
C SER A 410 -16.11 -47.04 -52.79
N ARG A 411 -15.12 -47.91 -53.00
CA ARG A 411 -13.71 -47.80 -53.43
C ARG A 411 -13.33 -46.54 -54.30
N PRO A 412 -12.04 -46.33 -54.65
CA PRO A 412 -10.89 -45.88 -53.85
C PRO A 412 -10.09 -44.71 -54.53
N SER A 413 -9.12 -44.10 -53.86
CA SER A 413 -7.69 -44.22 -54.25
C SER A 413 -6.76 -43.30 -53.44
N PRO A 414 -5.47 -43.69 -53.28
CA PRO A 414 -4.55 -43.16 -52.28
C PRO A 414 -3.40 -42.36 -52.92
N GLN A 415 -2.72 -41.49 -52.16
CA GLN A 415 -1.25 -41.25 -52.23
C GLN A 415 -0.75 -40.20 -51.20
N PRO A 416 0.56 -40.07 -50.92
CA PRO A 416 1.15 -40.71 -49.74
C PRO A 416 1.97 -39.78 -48.84
N ALA A 417 2.51 -40.40 -47.79
CA ALA A 417 3.37 -39.87 -46.73
C ALA A 417 4.61 -39.08 -47.21
N LEU A 418 4.97 -38.06 -46.41
CA LEU A 418 6.30 -37.45 -46.42
C LEU A 418 6.83 -37.26 -44.99
N ASN A 419 8.00 -37.89 -44.78
CA ASN A 419 9.16 -37.41 -44.02
C ASN A 419 9.11 -37.32 -42.49
N SER A 420 9.50 -38.44 -41.87
CA SER A 420 10.30 -38.46 -40.65
C SER A 420 11.79 -38.25 -40.98
N ARG A 421 12.42 -37.22 -40.39
CA ARG A 421 13.89 -37.06 -40.35
C ARG A 421 14.41 -37.51 -38.97
N PRO A 422 15.53 -38.26 -38.90
CA PRO A 422 16.14 -38.65 -37.65
C PRO A 422 17.04 -37.54 -37.10
N ARG A 423 16.98 -37.32 -35.78
CA ARG A 423 17.82 -36.39 -35.03
C ARG A 423 19.06 -37.15 -34.51
N PRO A 424 20.29 -36.65 -34.72
CA PRO A 424 21.50 -37.32 -34.24
C PRO A 424 21.72 -37.13 -32.72
N PRO A 425 22.51 -38.02 -32.07
CA PRO A 425 22.65 -38.09 -30.62
C PRO A 425 23.68 -37.11 -30.04
N SER A 426 23.55 -36.86 -28.74
CA SER A 426 24.38 -36.03 -27.86
C SER A 426 25.90 -36.19 -28.01
N PRO A 427 26.66 -35.23 -27.45
CA PRO A 427 27.63 -35.64 -26.46
C PRO A 427 27.58 -34.87 -25.14
N ASN A 428 27.79 -35.68 -24.12
CA ASN A 428 27.99 -35.42 -22.71
C ASN A 428 29.38 -34.76 -22.53
N HIS A 429 29.47 -33.59 -21.88
CA HIS A 429 30.75 -33.03 -21.44
C HIS A 429 30.66 -32.54 -19.99
N LYS A 430 31.13 -33.40 -19.08
CA LYS A 430 31.85 -32.98 -17.88
C LYS A 430 33.21 -32.47 -18.36
N ASN A 431 33.53 -31.21 -18.08
CA ASN A 431 34.86 -30.71 -17.71
C ASN A 431 34.84 -29.18 -17.61
N ARG A 432 35.08 -28.69 -16.39
CA ARG A 432 35.51 -27.32 -16.09
C ARG A 432 36.90 -27.07 -16.70
N PRO A 433 37.14 -25.93 -17.36
CA PRO A 433 38.46 -25.32 -17.36
C PRO A 433 38.53 -24.25 -16.25
N HIS A 434 39.65 -24.26 -15.52
CA HIS A 434 40.07 -23.18 -14.65
C HIS A 434 40.29 -21.90 -15.48
N THR A 435 39.69 -20.79 -15.05
CA THR A 435 40.01 -19.45 -15.55
C THR A 435 41.39 -19.03 -15.03
N PRO A 436 42.32 -18.57 -15.89
CA PRO A 436 43.59 -18.01 -15.44
C PRO A 436 43.35 -16.64 -14.78
N HIS A 437 44.02 -16.41 -13.66
CA HIS A 437 44.04 -15.15 -12.95
C HIS A 437 44.82 -14.13 -13.78
N VAL A 438 44.13 -13.13 -14.32
CA VAL A 438 44.74 -12.00 -15.02
C VAL A 438 45.33 -11.04 -13.98
N HIS A 439 46.59 -10.61 -14.17
CA HIS A 439 47.26 -9.64 -13.29
C HIS A 439 46.81 -8.20 -13.62
N SER A 440 46.84 -7.31 -12.62
CA SER A 440 46.30 -5.94 -12.64
C SER A 440 46.94 -4.96 -13.66
N HIS A 441 47.83 -5.44 -14.52
CA HIS A 441 48.51 -4.64 -15.54
C HIS A 441 48.32 -5.16 -16.98
N GLU A 442 47.54 -6.24 -17.19
CA GLU A 442 47.23 -6.72 -18.54
C GLU A 442 46.00 -6.00 -19.11
N VAL A 443 46.21 -5.35 -20.26
CA VAL A 443 45.19 -4.63 -21.01
C VAL A 443 44.34 -5.65 -21.77
N HIS A 444 43.02 -5.58 -21.63
CA HIS A 444 42.09 -6.59 -22.13
C HIS A 444 42.12 -6.64 -23.69
N PRO A 445 42.15 -7.83 -24.33
CA PRO A 445 42.30 -7.96 -25.79
C PRO A 445 41.12 -7.42 -26.64
N TYR A 446 40.06 -6.92 -26.00
CA TYR A 446 38.89 -6.30 -26.66
C TYR A 446 38.72 -4.83 -26.28
N GLN A 447 39.73 -4.19 -25.69
CA GLN A 447 39.66 -2.77 -25.37
C GLN A 447 39.94 -1.95 -26.64
N PRO A 448 38.98 -1.13 -27.13
CA PRO A 448 39.19 -0.32 -28.33
C PRO A 448 40.31 0.71 -28.09
N SER A 449 41.19 0.86 -29.07
CA SER A 449 42.31 1.82 -29.00
C SER A 449 41.78 3.24 -28.81
N PRO A 450 42.32 4.03 -27.86
CA PRO A 450 41.87 5.40 -27.65
C PRO A 450 42.10 6.24 -28.92
N SER A 451 41.10 7.05 -29.26
CA SER A 451 41.16 7.90 -30.45
C SER A 451 42.29 8.94 -30.34
N PRO A 452 42.94 9.33 -31.46
CA PRO A 452 44.06 10.29 -31.47
C PRO A 452 43.77 11.64 -30.79
N ALA A 453 42.50 12.01 -30.62
CA ALA A 453 42.08 13.24 -29.94
C ALA A 453 42.27 13.23 -28.41
N GLN A 454 42.59 12.09 -27.79
CA GLN A 454 42.75 11.98 -26.32
C GLN A 454 44.20 12.11 -25.83
N ILE A 455 45.18 12.21 -26.74
CA ILE A 455 46.62 12.24 -26.39
C ILE A 455 47.07 13.55 -25.72
N ASN A 456 46.30 14.63 -25.84
CA ASN A 456 46.68 15.95 -25.29
C ASN A 456 45.98 16.35 -23.98
N ASN A 457 45.33 15.42 -23.28
CA ASN A 457 44.66 15.72 -22.01
C ASN A 457 45.28 14.94 -20.83
N PRO A 458 46.33 15.47 -20.17
CA PRO A 458 47.07 14.77 -19.12
C PRO A 458 46.25 14.48 -17.85
N SER A 459 45.05 15.04 -17.73
CA SER A 459 44.14 14.85 -16.60
C SER A 459 43.27 13.58 -16.66
N ILE A 460 43.25 12.85 -17.78
CA ILE A 460 42.45 11.61 -17.93
C ILE A 460 43.20 10.37 -17.41
N TYR A 461 44.54 10.42 -17.33
CA TYR A 461 45.37 9.28 -16.91
C TYR A 461 45.93 9.40 -15.49
N ALA A 462 45.58 10.45 -14.74
CA ALA A 462 45.96 10.56 -13.33
C ALA A 462 45.04 9.67 -12.50
N ALA A 463 45.59 8.57 -11.96
CA ALA A 463 44.90 7.78 -10.93
C ALA A 463 44.46 8.71 -9.79
N PRO A 464 43.19 8.63 -9.32
CA PRO A 464 42.72 9.47 -8.24
C PRO A 464 43.63 9.29 -7.01
N PRO A 465 44.04 10.38 -6.33
CA PRO A 465 44.91 10.28 -5.18
C PRO A 465 44.22 9.44 -4.08
N PRO A 466 44.99 8.65 -3.31
CA PRO A 466 44.44 7.86 -2.22
C PRO A 466 43.70 8.78 -1.23
N GLN A 467 42.45 8.44 -0.93
CA GLN A 467 41.63 9.18 0.03
C GLN A 467 42.28 9.09 1.41
N MET A 468 42.71 10.24 1.95
CA MET A 468 43.17 10.33 3.33
C MET A 468 41.99 10.17 4.29
N PRO A 469 42.16 9.47 5.43
CA PRO A 469 41.11 9.31 6.42
C PRO A 469 40.76 10.66 7.05
N HIS A 470 39.50 11.08 6.91
CA HIS A 470 38.98 12.28 7.56
C HIS A 470 38.90 12.08 9.08
N PRO A 471 39.49 12.97 9.90
CA PRO A 471 39.25 13.00 11.34
C PRO A 471 37.83 13.51 11.62
N GLN A 472 37.13 12.81 12.52
CA GLN A 472 35.81 13.21 13.02
C GLN A 472 35.86 14.58 13.69
N PRO A 473 34.88 15.48 13.45
CA PRO A 473 34.75 16.71 14.21
C PRO A 473 34.17 16.41 15.61
N SER A 474 34.92 16.84 16.64
CA SER A 474 34.45 16.94 18.02
C SER A 474 33.51 18.15 18.17
N PRO A 475 32.54 18.14 19.11
CA PRO A 475 31.60 19.23 19.29
C PRO A 475 32.25 20.38 20.09
N THR A 476 32.43 21.53 19.47
CA THR A 476 32.95 22.73 20.13
C THR A 476 31.84 23.48 20.85
N PHE A 477 32.08 23.74 22.13
CA PHE A 477 31.33 24.62 23.02
C PHE A 477 31.16 26.03 22.45
N ALA A 478 29.97 26.60 22.60
CA ALA A 478 29.72 28.03 22.39
C ALA A 478 30.06 28.82 23.67
N PRO A 479 30.80 29.95 23.57
CA PRO A 479 30.87 30.91 24.65
C PRO A 479 29.89 32.07 24.43
N ALA A 480 29.41 32.56 25.57
CA ALA A 480 28.52 33.70 25.71
C ALA A 480 29.25 35.04 25.53
N SER A 481 28.43 36.04 25.19
CA SER A 481 28.57 37.48 25.48
C SER A 481 29.77 38.23 24.89
N HIS A 482 29.51 39.29 24.11
CA HIS A 482 29.86 40.65 24.54
C HIS A 482 29.10 41.68 23.69
N SER A 483 28.68 42.71 24.42
CA SER A 483 27.97 43.93 24.04
C SER A 483 28.68 44.80 23.02
N TYR A 484 27.92 45.44 22.13
CA TYR A 484 28.23 46.80 21.67
C TYR A 484 26.95 47.64 21.49
N GLN A 485 27.02 48.84 22.08
CA GLN A 485 26.07 49.94 21.99
C GLN A 485 26.02 50.56 20.59
N GLY A 486 24.89 51.19 20.24
CA GLY A 486 24.92 52.47 19.51
C GLY A 486 23.83 52.71 18.48
N TYR A 487 23.00 53.73 18.78
CA TYR A 487 22.16 54.56 17.87
C TYR A 487 20.82 53.98 17.38
N GLN A 488 19.70 54.48 17.94
CA GLN A 488 18.83 55.57 17.42
C GLN A 488 18.15 55.20 16.09
N GLY A 489 16.84 55.29 15.87
CA GLY A 489 15.71 55.83 16.60
C GLY A 489 14.52 55.79 15.61
N GLY A 490 13.31 55.49 16.06
CA GLY A 490 12.16 55.39 15.15
C GLY A 490 10.87 54.97 15.84
N HIS A 491 10.09 55.98 16.23
CA HIS A 491 8.67 56.01 16.61
C HIS A 491 7.86 54.70 16.58
N GLN A 492 7.45 54.23 17.75
CA GLN A 492 6.28 53.34 17.92
C GLN A 492 5.13 54.13 18.53
N GLY A 493 4.01 54.19 17.81
CA GLY A 493 2.72 54.66 18.34
C GLY A 493 2.10 53.62 19.29
N PRO A 494 1.11 54.02 20.11
CA PRO A 494 0.52 53.15 21.11
C PRO A 494 -0.31 52.02 20.47
N PRO A 495 -0.31 50.81 21.07
CA PRO A 495 -1.11 49.69 20.58
C PRO A 495 -2.62 49.93 20.80
N PRO A 496 -3.49 49.40 19.92
CA PRO A 496 -4.93 49.51 20.06
C PRO A 496 -5.45 48.70 21.27
N PRO A 497 -6.54 49.14 21.93
CA PRO A 497 -7.14 48.42 23.04
C PRO A 497 -7.79 47.09 22.59
N PRO A 498 -7.84 46.08 23.47
CA PRO A 498 -8.44 44.79 23.17
C PRO A 498 -9.95 44.88 22.96
N PRO A 499 -10.53 44.00 22.12
CA PRO A 499 -11.96 44.02 21.82
C PRO A 499 -12.78 43.63 23.05
N MET A 500 -13.76 44.47 23.38
CA MET A 500 -14.76 44.23 24.42
C MET A 500 -15.63 43.03 24.02
N PHE A 501 -15.58 41.96 24.80
CA PHE A 501 -16.52 40.85 24.72
C PHE A 501 -17.91 41.34 25.14
N LEU A 502 -18.85 41.34 24.19
CA LEU A 502 -20.28 41.47 24.47
C LEU A 502 -20.77 40.20 25.16
N GLN A 503 -21.06 40.33 26.46
CA GLN A 503 -21.68 39.33 27.31
C GLN A 503 -23.14 39.12 26.87
N LEU A 504 -23.42 38.00 26.20
CA LEU A 504 -24.79 37.54 25.95
C LEU A 504 -25.37 36.87 27.21
N PRO A 505 -26.65 37.12 27.55
CA PRO A 505 -27.26 36.55 28.74
C PRO A 505 -27.55 35.05 28.56
N ALA A 506 -27.20 34.30 29.61
CA ALA A 506 -27.47 32.87 29.76
C ALA A 506 -28.99 32.61 29.81
N ASN A 507 -29.48 31.76 28.91
CA ASN A 507 -30.84 31.22 28.96
C ASN A 507 -30.76 29.72 29.21
N GLN A 508 -30.97 29.30 30.47
CA GLN A 508 -31.08 27.90 30.87
C GLN A 508 -32.52 27.40 30.60
N PRO A 509 -32.71 26.27 29.89
CA PRO A 509 -33.95 25.53 29.97
C PRO A 509 -33.90 24.52 31.12
N GLN A 510 -34.95 24.55 31.95
CA GLN A 510 -35.18 23.69 33.08
C GLN A 510 -35.33 22.21 32.67
N ARG A 511 -34.72 21.30 33.46
CA ARG A 511 -35.06 19.87 33.48
C ARG A 511 -36.34 19.66 34.29
N PRO A 512 -37.32 18.87 33.80
CA PRO A 512 -38.36 18.34 34.66
C PRO A 512 -37.93 17.02 35.32
N ASN A 513 -38.40 16.89 36.55
CA ASN A 513 -38.15 15.84 37.53
C ASN A 513 -38.52 14.43 37.08
N SER A 514 -37.71 13.47 37.51
CA SER A 514 -38.08 12.06 37.63
C SER A 514 -38.71 11.79 39.01
N PRO A 515 -39.72 10.92 39.11
CA PRO A 515 -39.87 9.97 40.20
C PRO A 515 -39.43 8.57 39.69
N GLY A 516 -38.76 7.68 40.42
CA GLY A 516 -38.86 7.40 41.84
C GLY A 516 -39.32 5.94 42.01
N ARG A 517 -38.34 5.02 42.02
CA ARG A 517 -38.26 3.67 42.66
C ARG A 517 -39.53 2.85 42.95
N ALA A 518 -39.46 1.56 42.58
CA ALA A 518 -39.74 0.41 43.46
C ALA A 518 -39.19 -0.91 42.80
N VAL A 519 -38.10 -1.51 43.32
CA VAL A 519 -38.06 -2.83 44.03
C VAL A 519 -38.99 -3.92 43.45
N ASP A 520 -38.43 -5.02 42.92
CA ASP A 520 -38.23 -6.24 43.71
C ASP A 520 -37.49 -7.35 42.95
N ALA A 521 -36.85 -8.20 43.74
CA ALA A 521 -36.05 -9.36 43.38
C ALA A 521 -36.83 -10.46 42.64
N PHE A 522 -36.16 -11.26 41.81
CA PHE A 522 -36.38 -12.71 41.81
C PHE A 522 -35.13 -13.44 41.31
N PHE A 523 -34.55 -14.21 42.23
CA PHE A 523 -33.48 -15.17 42.01
C PHE A 523 -34.09 -16.45 41.40
N ASP A 524 -33.28 -17.09 40.58
CA ASP A 524 -33.17 -18.54 40.42
C ASP A 524 -34.01 -19.34 39.39
N MET A 525 -33.24 -20.26 38.78
CA MET A 525 -33.62 -21.61 38.38
C MET A 525 -34.40 -21.82 37.06
N LEU A 526 -33.69 -22.35 36.06
CA LEU A 526 -33.98 -23.60 35.31
C LEU A 526 -32.90 -23.76 34.22
N SER A 527 -31.82 -24.50 34.46
CA SER A 527 -31.73 -25.94 34.19
C SER A 527 -32.37 -26.38 32.86
N SER A 528 -31.51 -26.65 31.89
CA SER A 528 -31.43 -27.92 31.17
C SER A 528 -32.60 -28.35 30.26
N ARG A 529 -32.32 -28.42 28.95
CA ARG A 529 -32.68 -29.50 27.98
C ARG A 529 -32.20 -29.05 26.59
N ARG A 530 -31.08 -29.59 26.07
CA ARG A 530 -31.03 -30.69 25.07
C ARG A 530 -32.16 -30.61 24.04
N TRP A 531 -31.82 -30.37 22.77
CA TRP A 531 -31.53 -31.40 21.77
C TRP A 531 -30.29 -31.01 20.96
#